data_AF-A0A940E5J3-F1
#
_entry.id   AF-A0A940E5J3-F1
#
_cell.length_a   1.000
_cell.length_b   1.000
_cell.length_c   1.000
_cell.angle_alpha   90.00
_cell.angle_beta   90.00
_cell.angle_gamma   90.00
#
_symmetry.space_group_name_H-M   'P 1'
#
loop_
_entity.id
_entity.type
_entity.pdbx_description
1 polymer ?
#
loop_
_entity_poly.entity_id
_entity_poly.type
_entity_poly.pdbx_seq_one_letter_code
_entity_poly.pdbx_strand_id
1 'polypeptide(L)'
;MRKTKKVLAGVVTAFAAGMAGCNSQQSLPPVPDDLQCNDYEFDSDEGVWECDDRNSPHFGYYYFAGRMFSSVAGLRADSKYKTYKNSPEFKSGFGKGSKVSGS
;
A
#
# COMPACT_ATOMS: atom_id res chain seq x y z
N MET A 1 19.05 -15.44 30.53
CA MET A 1 18.56 -14.07 30.79
C MET A 1 18.74 -13.23 29.53
N ARG A 2 17.78 -12.33 29.30
CA ARG A 2 17.60 -11.29 28.26
C ARG A 2 18.93 -10.73 27.67
N LYS A 3 19.02 -10.33 26.40
CA LYS A 3 18.39 -9.11 25.85
C LYS A 3 18.42 -9.11 24.31
N THR A 4 17.24 -9.11 23.72
CA THR A 4 16.99 -8.88 22.29
C THR A 4 17.33 -7.43 21.94
N LYS A 5 17.91 -7.27 20.75
CA LYS A 5 18.38 -6.01 20.16
C LYS A 5 17.19 -5.05 20.00
N LYS A 6 17.28 -3.89 20.63
CA LYS A 6 16.40 -2.74 20.35
C LYS A 6 17.05 -1.95 19.22
N VAL A 7 16.46 -1.97 18.03
CA VAL A 7 16.69 -0.95 17.01
C VAL A 7 15.43 -0.10 16.95
N LEU A 8 15.48 1.01 17.69
CA LEU A 8 14.47 2.06 17.67
C LEU A 8 14.97 3.08 16.63
N ALA A 9 14.49 2.95 15.39
CA ALA A 9 14.74 3.93 14.33
C ALA A 9 13.40 4.49 13.87
N GLY A 10 12.69 5.15 14.78
CA GLY A 10 11.52 5.96 14.46
C GLY A 10 11.97 7.33 14.02
N VAL A 11 12.06 7.56 12.71
CA VAL A 11 12.15 8.91 12.14
C VAL A 11 10.72 9.43 12.01
N VAL A 12 10.38 10.43 12.82
CA VAL A 12 9.09 11.14 12.75
C VAL A 12 9.26 12.22 11.69
N THR A 13 8.75 12.01 10.48
CA THR A 13 8.65 13.08 9.49
C THR A 13 7.25 13.69 9.56
N ALA A 14 7.23 14.98 9.93
CA ALA A 14 6.06 15.77 10.18
C ALA A 14 5.21 15.96 8.91
N PHE A 15 3.90 15.85 9.11
CA PHE A 15 2.84 16.04 8.13
C PHE A 15 2.71 17.53 7.76
N ALA A 16 2.98 17.91 6.51
CA ALA A 16 2.62 19.21 5.97
C ALA A 16 1.36 19.05 5.11
N ALA A 17 0.19 19.33 5.70
CA ALA A 17 -1.06 19.38 4.99
C ALA A 17 -1.26 20.76 4.33
N GLY A 18 -1.55 20.74 3.02
CA GLY A 18 -2.24 21.81 2.30
C GLY A 18 -1.36 22.74 1.48
N MET A 19 -1.54 22.73 0.15
CA MET A 19 -1.83 23.91 -0.67
C MET A 19 -2.24 23.44 -2.08
N ALA A 20 -3.30 24.05 -2.61
CA ALA A 20 -3.95 23.71 -3.87
C ALA A 20 -3.06 24.00 -5.10
N GLY A 21 -3.05 23.06 -6.06
CA GLY A 21 -2.39 23.21 -7.36
C GLY A 21 -2.55 21.94 -8.19
N CYS A 22 -3.11 22.06 -9.38
CA CYS A 22 -3.64 20.97 -10.21
C CYS A 22 -2.55 20.08 -10.84
N ASN A 23 -2.88 18.79 -10.93
CA ASN A 23 -2.51 17.81 -11.96
C ASN A 23 -1.32 16.85 -11.70
N SER A 24 -1.68 15.61 -11.35
CA SER A 24 -0.91 14.36 -11.56
C SER A 24 0.27 14.05 -10.63
N GLN A 25 0.18 14.35 -9.34
CA GLN A 25 1.11 13.81 -8.33
C GLN A 25 0.34 13.28 -7.12
N GLN A 26 -0.57 12.33 -7.35
CA GLN A 26 -1.24 11.61 -6.28
C GLN A 26 -0.20 10.69 -5.60
N SER A 27 0.49 11.18 -4.57
CA SER A 27 1.36 10.38 -3.73
C SER A 27 0.63 9.09 -3.31
N LEU A 28 1.28 7.94 -3.48
CA LEU A 28 0.77 6.65 -3.01
C LEU A 28 0.37 6.75 -1.53
N PRO A 29 -0.63 5.96 -1.08
CA PRO A 29 -0.93 5.90 0.34
C PRO A 29 0.32 5.40 1.08
N PRO A 30 0.51 5.67 2.38
CA PRO A 30 1.65 5.12 3.09
C PRO A 30 1.63 3.59 3.02
N VAL A 31 2.83 3.00 2.95
CA VAL A 31 3.02 1.56 3.09
C VAL A 31 2.48 1.13 4.47
N PRO A 32 1.83 -0.04 4.59
CA PRO A 32 1.37 -0.55 5.87
C PRO A 32 2.56 -0.73 6.83
N ASP A 33 2.45 -0.15 8.03
CA ASP A 33 3.38 -0.40 9.12
C ASP A 33 2.82 -1.56 9.96
N ASP A 34 3.06 -2.79 9.50
CA ASP A 34 2.63 -4.00 10.20
C ASP A 34 3.67 -5.12 10.13
N LEU A 35 3.51 -6.11 11.01
CA LEU A 35 4.45 -7.24 11.14
C LEU A 35 4.11 -8.44 10.24
N GLN A 36 3.11 -8.34 9.37
CA GLN A 36 2.64 -9.42 8.51
C GLN A 36 3.44 -9.51 7.20
N CYS A 37 4.03 -8.41 6.74
CA CYS A 37 4.90 -8.42 5.56
C CYS A 37 6.02 -7.40 5.69
N ASN A 38 7.24 -7.78 5.31
CA ASN A 38 8.39 -6.87 5.33
C ASN A 38 8.55 -6.07 4.03
N ASP A 39 7.92 -6.53 2.96
CA ASP A 39 8.04 -5.94 1.62
C ASP A 39 6.67 -5.85 0.94
N TYR A 40 6.22 -4.64 0.70
CA TYR A 40 4.92 -4.34 0.13
C TYR A 40 5.07 -3.66 -1.23
N GLU A 41 4.39 -4.19 -2.24
CA GLU A 41 4.27 -3.58 -3.56
C GLU A 41 2.86 -3.01 -3.76
N PHE A 42 2.74 -1.83 -4.37
CA PHE A 42 1.42 -1.22 -4.59
C PHE A 42 0.76 -1.82 -5.84
N ASP A 43 -0.32 -2.59 -5.64
CA ASP A 43 -1.19 -3.04 -6.72
C ASP A 43 -2.05 -1.86 -7.19
N SER A 44 -1.71 -1.30 -8.34
CA SER A 44 -2.41 -0.16 -8.92
C SER A 44 -3.71 -0.49 -9.66
N ASP A 45 -3.99 -1.77 -9.92
CA ASP A 45 -5.27 -2.22 -10.48
C ASP A 45 -6.31 -2.33 -9.34
N GLU A 46 -5.87 -2.77 -8.16
CA GLU A 46 -6.71 -2.92 -6.97
C GLU A 46 -6.61 -1.75 -5.98
N GLY A 47 -5.65 -0.84 -6.16
CA GLY A 47 -5.43 0.35 -5.34
C GLY A 47 -5.05 0.03 -3.89
N VAL A 48 -4.31 -1.05 -3.67
CA VAL A 48 -3.95 -1.57 -2.34
C VAL A 48 -2.50 -2.04 -2.32
N TRP A 49 -1.99 -2.34 -1.14
CA TRP A 49 -0.66 -2.93 -0.99
C TRP A 49 -0.74 -4.45 -1.04
N GLU A 50 0.09 -5.09 -1.85
CA GLU A 50 0.29 -6.53 -1.92
C GLU A 50 1.62 -6.88 -1.24
N CYS A 51 1.67 -7.97 -0.49
CA CYS A 51 2.89 -8.46 0.11
C CYS A 51 3.77 -9.18 -0.93
N ASP A 52 4.92 -8.60 -1.30
CA ASP A 52 5.91 -9.19 -2.23
C ASP A 52 7.03 -9.95 -1.49
N ASP A 53 7.02 -9.96 -0.15
CA ASP A 53 7.99 -10.73 0.65
C ASP A 53 7.79 -12.25 0.46
N ARG A 54 8.60 -12.85 -0.42
CA ARG A 54 8.60 -14.29 -0.72
C ARG A 54 8.88 -15.19 0.49
N ASN A 55 9.46 -14.65 1.55
CA ASN A 55 9.72 -15.37 2.79
C ASN A 55 8.57 -15.27 3.79
N SER A 56 7.58 -14.41 3.52
CA SER A 56 6.39 -14.27 4.34
C SER A 56 5.36 -15.37 4.04
N PRO A 57 4.68 -15.93 5.07
CA PRO A 57 3.50 -16.76 4.86
C PRO A 57 2.32 -16.00 4.20
N HIS A 58 2.44 -14.67 4.09
CA HIS A 58 1.46 -13.79 3.46
C HIS A 58 1.89 -13.32 2.06
N PHE A 59 2.91 -13.93 1.46
CA PHE A 59 3.29 -13.64 0.07
C PHE A 59 2.07 -13.71 -0.86
N GLY A 60 1.83 -12.65 -1.64
CA GLY A 60 0.68 -12.49 -2.53
C GLY A 60 -0.64 -12.12 -1.84
N TYR A 61 -0.62 -11.74 -0.55
CA TYR A 61 -1.81 -11.27 0.16
C TYR A 61 -1.97 -9.76 -0.01
N TYR A 62 -3.22 -9.31 -0.13
CA TYR A 62 -3.59 -7.91 -0.28
C TYR A 62 -3.94 -7.29 1.07
N TYR A 63 -3.26 -6.22 1.45
CA TYR A 63 -3.53 -5.45 2.64
C TYR A 63 -4.52 -4.31 2.36
N PHE A 64 -5.64 -4.31 3.06
CA PHE A 64 -6.64 -3.25 3.00
C PHE A 64 -7.30 -3.03 4.36
N ALA A 65 -7.31 -1.77 4.81
CA ALA A 65 -7.98 -1.33 6.04
C ALA A 65 -7.66 -2.17 7.30
N GLY A 66 -6.39 -2.54 7.49
CA GLY A 66 -5.93 -3.32 8.65
C GLY A 66 -6.19 -4.83 8.55
N ARG A 67 -6.53 -5.33 7.35
CA ARG A 67 -6.83 -6.74 7.10
C ARG A 67 -6.06 -7.23 5.89
N MET A 68 -5.63 -8.49 5.92
CA MET A 68 -5.06 -9.17 4.77
C MET A 68 -6.09 -10.07 4.09
N PHE A 69 -6.04 -10.09 2.77
CA PHE A 69 -6.87 -10.93 1.91
C PHE A 69 -5.97 -11.84 1.08
N SER A 70 -6.16 -13.14 1.19
CA SER A 70 -5.37 -14.14 0.44
C SER A 70 -5.69 -14.20 -1.05
N SER A 71 -6.69 -13.45 -1.50
CA SER A 71 -7.09 -13.38 -2.91
C SER A 71 -7.79 -12.08 -3.22
N VAL A 72 -7.63 -11.62 -4.47
CA VAL A 72 -8.36 -10.47 -5.03
C VAL A 72 -9.87 -10.66 -4.92
N ALA A 73 -10.37 -11.88 -5.11
CA ALA A 73 -11.80 -12.17 -4.99
C ALA A 73 -12.34 -11.89 -3.57
N GLY A 74 -11.57 -12.26 -2.53
CA GLY A 74 -11.91 -11.97 -1.14
C GLY A 74 -11.89 -10.48 -0.83
N LEU A 75 -10.88 -9.76 -1.33
CA LEU A 75 -10.79 -8.31 -1.24
C LEU A 75 -12.00 -7.63 -1.89
N ARG A 76 -12.29 -7.98 -3.15
CA ARG A 76 -13.42 -7.44 -3.93
C ARG A 76 -14.78 -7.78 -3.35
N ALA A 77 -14.89 -8.84 -2.56
CA ALA A 77 -16.13 -9.22 -1.88
C ALA A 77 -16.41 -8.34 -0.64
N ASP A 78 -15.39 -7.78 0.00
CA ASP A 78 -15.50 -6.95 1.21
C ASP A 78 -16.26 -5.65 0.93
N SER A 79 -17.22 -5.33 1.80
CA SER A 79 -18.09 -4.16 1.61
C SER A 79 -17.34 -2.84 1.77
N LYS A 80 -16.32 -2.77 2.63
CA LYS A 80 -15.50 -1.55 2.79
C LYS A 80 -14.63 -1.35 1.56
N TYR A 81 -14.08 -2.42 1.01
CA TYR A 81 -13.30 -2.34 -0.22
C TYR A 81 -14.17 -1.88 -1.40
N LYS A 82 -15.39 -2.39 -1.54
CA LYS A 82 -16.35 -1.91 -2.55
C LYS A 82 -16.61 -0.41 -2.44
N THR A 83 -16.81 0.10 -1.22
CA THR A 83 -16.99 1.54 -0.99
C THR A 83 -15.73 2.31 -1.36
N TYR A 84 -14.56 1.84 -0.92
CA TYR A 84 -13.27 2.43 -1.25
C TYR A 84 -13.05 2.51 -2.77
N LYS A 85 -13.31 1.42 -3.51
CA LYS A 85 -13.12 1.35 -4.96
C LYS A 85 -13.98 2.34 -5.75
N ASN A 86 -15.11 2.75 -5.19
CA ASN A 86 -16.00 3.76 -5.79
C ASN A 86 -15.78 5.17 -5.20
N SER A 87 -14.83 5.34 -4.28
CA SER A 87 -14.56 6.61 -3.62
C SER A 87 -13.49 7.41 -4.37
N PRO A 88 -13.42 8.74 -4.20
CA PRO A 88 -12.34 9.56 -4.75
C PRO A 88 -10.96 9.26 -4.14
N GLU A 89 -10.90 8.47 -3.07
CA GLU A 89 -9.66 8.03 -2.42
C GLU A 89 -9.06 6.80 -3.13
N PHE A 90 -9.82 6.15 -4.01
CA PHE A 90 -9.33 5.05 -4.83
C PHE A 90 -8.17 5.52 -5.70
N LYS A 91 -7.02 4.87 -5.53
CA LYS A 91 -5.81 5.16 -6.30
C LYS A 91 -5.59 4.02 -7.28
N SER A 92 -5.94 4.23 -8.55
CA SER A 92 -5.64 3.29 -9.62
C SER A 92 -4.71 3.89 -10.67
N GLY A 93 -3.97 3.02 -11.39
CA GLY A 93 -3.15 3.42 -12.54
C GLY A 93 -1.77 3.99 -12.20
N PHE A 94 -1.33 3.93 -10.93
CA PHE A 94 -0.01 4.38 -10.49
C PHE A 94 1.15 3.41 -10.77
N GLY A 95 0.87 2.20 -11.27
CA GLY A 95 1.82 1.08 -11.28
C GLY A 95 1.91 0.32 -12.61
N LYS A 96 1.80 1.01 -13.75
CA LYS A 96 2.35 0.50 -15.02
C LYS A 96 3.29 1.55 -15.58
N GLY A 97 4.58 1.23 -15.49
CA GLY A 97 5.68 2.16 -15.73
C GLY A 97 5.46 3.09 -16.92
N SER A 98 5.83 4.34 -16.71
CA SER A 98 6.31 5.18 -17.80
C SER A 98 7.44 4.42 -18.49
N LYS A 99 7.12 3.67 -19.54
CA LYS A 99 8.07 3.48 -20.62
C LYS A 99 8.38 4.88 -21.10
N VAL A 100 9.54 5.38 -20.71
CA VAL A 100 10.19 6.47 -21.41
C VAL A 100 10.48 5.93 -22.82
N SER A 101 9.48 6.02 -23.70
CA SER A 101 9.69 5.94 -25.14
C SER A 101 9.89 7.38 -25.59
N GLY A 102 11.02 7.59 -26.25
CA GLY A 102 11.70 8.87 -26.31
C GLY A 102 11.06 9.94 -27.18
N SER A 103 11.74 11.07 -27.21
CA SER A 103 12.06 11.84 -28.42
C SER A 103 13.31 12.66 -28.13
#